data_AF-A0A9E2PAY3-F1
#
_entry.id   AF-A0A9E2PAY3-F1
#
_cell.length_a   1.000
_cell.length_b   1.000
_cell.length_c   1.000
_cell.angle_alpha   90.00
_cell.angle_beta   90.00
_cell.angle_gamma   90.00
#
_symmetry.space_group_name_H-M   'P 1'
#
loop_
_entity.id
_entity.type
_entity.pdbx_description
1 polymer ?
#
loop_
_entity_poly.entity_id
_entity_poly.type
_entity_poly.pdbx_seq_one_letter_code
_entity_poly.pdbx_strand_id
1 'polypeptide(L)' 'HEKYRIQVLDESVRTSKPNAVICFLEPNQNGIKMIKEFDSSHPEAADPSEYAQRLNLSIQKKKGRFFNSFIFQKELP' A
#
# COMPACT_ATOMS: atom_id res chain seq x y z
N HIS A 1 6.44 -8.27 11.97
CA HIS A 1 6.02 -7.00 11.36
C HIS A 1 5.03 -7.20 10.21
N GLU A 2 5.24 -8.17 9.32
CA GLU A 2 4.39 -8.43 8.14
C GLU A 2 2.92 -8.73 8.43
N LYS A 3 2.62 -9.52 9.48
CA LYS A 3 1.25 -9.81 9.94
C LYS A 3 0.40 -8.56 10.19
N TYR A 4 1.01 -7.45 10.65
CA TYR A 4 0.30 -6.20 10.92
C TYR A 4 0.05 -5.37 9.65
N ARG A 5 0.89 -5.50 8.62
CA ARG A 5 0.74 -4.75 7.35
C ARG A 5 -0.51 -5.19 6.59
N ILE A 6 -0.76 -6.49 6.55
CA ILE A 6 -1.95 -7.08 5.94
C ILE A 6 -3.24 -6.61 6.64
N GLN A 7 -3.20 -6.51 7.98
CA GLN A 7 -4.36 -6.08 8.78
C GLN A 7 -4.81 -4.65 8.45
N VAL A 8 -3.91 -3.76 8.04
CA VAL A 8 -4.27 -2.39 7.67
C VAL A 8 -5.12 -2.35 6.41
N LEU A 9 -4.75 -3.11 5.37
CA LEU A 9 -5.55 -3.17 4.14
C LEU A 9 -6.89 -3.88 4.40
N ASP A 10 -6.88 -5.00 5.13
CA ASP A 10 -8.10 -5.73 5.50
C ASP A 10 -9.10 -4.83 6.22
N GLU A 11 -8.62 -4.09 7.23
CA GLU A 11 -9.45 -3.20 8.04
C GLU A 11 -9.95 -1.99 7.23
N SER A 12 -9.12 -1.47 6.32
CA SER A 12 -9.52 -0.40 5.40
C SER A 12 -10.67 -0.87 4.49
N VAL A 13 -10.61 -2.10 3.97
CA VAL A 13 -11.66 -2.67 3.13
C VAL A 13 -12.95 -2.95 3.92
N ARG A 14 -12.80 -3.47 5.16
CA ARG A 14 -13.92 -3.80 6.05
C ARG A 14 -14.73 -2.56 6.43
N THR A 15 -14.05 -1.44 6.70
CA THR A 15 -14.68 -0.19 7.16
C THR A 15 -15.16 0.70 6.02
N SER A 16 -14.68 0.47 4.80
CA SER A 16 -15.03 1.26 3.63
C SER A 16 -16.37 0.86 3.01
N LYS A 17 -17.12 1.88 2.54
CA LYS A 17 -18.36 1.73 1.77
C LYS A 17 -18.08 1.03 0.42
N PRO A 18 -19.11 0.44 -0.23
CA PRO A 18 -18.99 -0.04 -1.61
C PRO A 18 -18.47 1.07 -2.55
N ASN A 19 -17.67 0.71 -3.55
CA ASN A 19 -16.99 1.62 -4.49
C ASN A 19 -16.00 2.61 -3.86
N ALA A 20 -15.64 2.47 -2.58
CA ALA A 20 -14.60 3.28 -1.98
C ALA A 20 -13.25 3.05 -2.66
N VAL A 21 -12.47 4.12 -2.73
CA VAL A 21 -11.07 4.10 -3.18
C VAL A 21 -10.19 4.16 -1.94
N ILE A 22 -9.29 3.20 -1.81
CA ILE A 22 -8.26 3.15 -0.76
C ILE A 22 -6.92 3.43 -1.44
N CYS A 23 -6.14 4.38 -0.92
CA CYS A 23 -4.85 4.76 -1.49
C CYS A 23 -3.75 4.66 -0.44
N PHE A 24 -2.71 3.87 -0.73
CA PHE A 24 -1.48 3.85 0.05
C PHE A 24 -0.34 4.50 -0.71
N LEU A 25 0.47 5.26 0.02
CA LEU A 25 1.70 5.85 -0.46
C LEU A 25 2.86 5.13 0.22
N GLU A 26 3.60 4.35 -0.56
CA GLU A 26 4.78 3.66 -0.07
C GLU A 26 6.02 4.25 -0.74
N PRO A 27 7.11 4.49 0.00
CA PRO A 27 8.36 4.92 -0.61
C PRO A 27 8.81 3.88 -1.64
N ASN A 28 9.30 4.35 -2.78
CA ASN A 28 10.00 3.49 -3.72
C ASN A 28 11.48 3.35 -3.30
N GLN A 29 12.29 2.64 -4.08
CA GLN A 29 13.72 2.46 -3.76
C GLN A 29 14.50 3.78 -3.62
N ASN A 30 14.16 4.81 -4.41
CA ASN A 30 14.77 6.13 -4.25
C ASN A 30 14.33 6.80 -2.95
N GLY A 31 13.05 6.68 -2.60
CA GLY A 31 12.50 7.18 -1.35
C GLY A 31 13.11 6.51 -0.13
N ILE A 32 13.22 5.18 -0.14
CA ILE A 32 13.86 4.39 0.92
C ILE A 32 15.32 4.79 1.09
N LYS A 33 16.08 4.92 -0.01
CA LYS A 33 17.48 5.35 0.06
C LYS A 33 17.61 6.71 0.76
N MET A 34 16.81 7.69 0.33
CA MET A 34 16.79 9.02 0.95
C MET A 34 16.39 8.97 2.42
N ILE A 35 15.36 8.20 2.79
CA ILE A 35 14.93 8.06 4.19
C ILE A 35 16.07 7.45 5.04
N LYS A 36 16.76 6.45 4.52
CA LYS A 36 17.87 5.78 5.23
C LYS A 36 19.11 6.64 5.42
N GLU A 37 19.26 7.72 4.66
CA GLU A 37 20.30 8.73 4.91
C GLU A 37 20.02 9.50 6.22
N PHE A 38 18.76 9.61 6.64
CA PHE A 38 18.35 10.26 7.90
C PHE A 38 18.11 9.25 9.04
N ASP A 39 17.53 8.09 8.73
CA ASP A 39 17.26 7.01 9.67
C ASP A 39 17.61 5.65 9.05
N SER A 40 18.81 5.17 9.35
CA SER A 40 19.31 3.89 8.81
C SER A 40 18.51 2.66 9.28
N SER A 41 17.73 2.79 10.35
CA SER A 41 16.92 1.69 10.89
C SER A 41 15.59 1.51 10.16
N HIS A 42 15.21 2.46 9.31
CA HIS A 42 13.95 2.42 8.59
C HIS A 42 13.83 1.13 7.76
N PRO A 43 12.71 0.39 7.86
CA PRO A 43 12.52 -0.86 7.13
C PRO A 43 12.41 -0.62 5.62
N GLU A 44 12.55 -1.70 4.85
CA GLU A 44 12.21 -1.66 3.42
C GLU A 44 10.72 -1.38 3.20
N ALA A 45 10.42 -0.78 2.05
CA ALA A 45 9.07 -0.50 1.59
C ALA A 45 8.26 -1.79 1.46
N ALA A 46 6.98 -1.73 1.81
CA ALA A 46 6.06 -2.83 1.50
C ALA A 46 5.61 -2.76 0.03
N ASP A 47 5.19 -3.88 -0.54
CA ASP A 47 4.37 -3.88 -1.75
C ASP A 47 2.93 -4.29 -1.40
N PRO A 48 2.02 -3.31 -1.19
CA PRO A 48 0.62 -3.58 -0.88
C PRO A 48 -0.12 -4.40 -1.94
N SER A 49 0.40 -4.52 -3.17
CA SER A 49 -0.23 -5.29 -4.23
C SER A 49 -0.28 -6.80 -3.96
N GLU A 50 0.64 -7.31 -3.15
CA GLU A 50 0.68 -8.72 -2.74
C GLU A 50 -0.59 -9.14 -1.98
N TYR A 51 -1.31 -8.17 -1.42
CA TYR A 51 -2.50 -8.41 -0.60
C TYR A 51 -3.82 -8.20 -1.36
N ALA A 52 -3.77 -7.62 -2.56
CA ALA A 52 -4.96 -7.26 -3.34
C ALA A 52 -5.80 -8.48 -3.76
N GLN A 53 -5.13 -9.56 -4.18
CA GLN A 53 -5.78 -10.75 -4.74
C GLN A 53 -6.70 -11.45 -3.74
N ARG A 54 -6.36 -11.40 -2.45
CA ARG A 54 -7.16 -12.03 -1.38
C ARG A 54 -8.44 -11.24 -1.06
N LEU A 55 -8.49 -9.96 -1.40
CA LEU A 55 -9.54 -9.03 -0.95
C LEU A 55 -10.53 -8.62 -2.06
N ASN A 56 -10.44 -9.25 -3.23
CA ASN A 56 -11.27 -8.94 -4.40
C ASN A 56 -11.27 -7.44 -4.74
N LEU A 57 -10.08 -6.84 -4.74
CA LEU A 57 -9.87 -5.43 -5.08
C LEU A 57 -9.21 -5.32 -6.45
N SER A 58 -9.68 -4.40 -7.29
CA SER A 58 -8.85 -3.93 -8.40
C SER A 58 -7.75 -3.02 -7.87
N ILE A 59 -6.58 -3.08 -8.50
CA ILE A 59 -5.41 -2.31 -8.10
C ILE A 59 -4.77 -1.57 -9.27
N GLN A 60 -4.44 -0.31 -9.03
CA GLN A 60 -3.59 0.49 -9.91
C GLN A 60 -2.36 0.98 -9.15
N LYS A 61 -1.17 0.66 -9.65
CA LYS A 61 0.10 1.21 -9.14
C LYS A 61 0.53 2.37 -10.03
N LYS A 62 0.70 3.56 -9.44
CA LYS A 62 1.30 4.72 -10.10
C LYS A 62 2.71 4.95 -9.55
N LYS A 63 3.71 4.90 -10.43
CA LYS A 63 5.10 5.15 -10.07
C LYS A 63 5.36 6.64 -9.94
N GLY A 64 5.82 7.10 -8.78
CA GLY A 64 6.29 8.46 -8.57
C GLY A 64 7.81 8.52 -8.42
N ARG A 65 8.33 9.73 -8.23
CA ARG A 65 9.78 9.97 -8.08
C ARG A 65 10.35 9.31 -6.83
N PHE A 66 9.67 9.46 -5.69
CA PHE A 66 10.09 8.91 -4.39
C PHE A 66 9.07 7.98 -3.74
N PHE A 67 7.80 8.09 -4.12
CA PHE A 67 6.71 7.27 -3.60
C PHE A 67 5.95 6.64 -4.76
N ASN A 68 5.51 5.40 -4.59
CA ASN A 68 4.51 4.77 -5.43
C ASN A 68 3.15 4.94 -4.78
N SER A 69 2.12 5.23 -5.58
CA SER A 69 0.73 5.18 -5.14
C SER A 69 0.13 3.85 -5.50
N PHE A 70 -0.47 3.17 -4.53
CA PHE A 70 -1.24 1.95 -4.70
C PHE A 70 -2.70 2.29 -4.46
N ILE A 71 -3.47 2.30 -5.54
CA ILE A 71 -4.88 2.68 -5.54
C ILE A 71 -5.70 1.41 -5.65
N PHE A 72 -6.49 1.12 -4.64
CA PHE A 72 -7.38 -0.03 -4.57
C PHE A 72 -8.82 0.43 -4.70
N GLN A 73 -9.61 -0.29 -5.47
CA GLN A 73 -11.04 -0.05 -5.57
C GLN A 73 -11.79 -1.32 -5.18
N LYS A 74 -12.70 -1.17 -4.21
CA LYS A 74 -13.60 -2.23 -3.79
C LYS A 74 -14.64 -2.45 -4.87
N GLU A 75 -14.55 -3.58 -5.55
CA GLU A 75 -15.55 -3.96 -6.55
C GLU A 75 -16.89 -4.24 -5.86
N LEU A 76 -17.99 -3.94 -6.56
CA LEU A 76 -19.32 -4.32 -6.09
C LEU A 76 -19.42 -5.85 -6.11
N PRO A 77 -20.06 -6.47 -5.10
CA PRO A 77 -20.44 -7.87 -5.18
C PRO A 77 -21.40 -8.13 -6.35
#